data_AF-A0A7V6W4W1-F1
#
_entry.id   AF-A0A7V6W4W1-F1
#
_cell.length_a   1.000
_cell.length_b   1.000
_cell.length_c   1.000
_cell.angle_alpha   90.00
_cell.angle_beta   90.00
_cell.angle_gamma   90.00
#
_symmetry.space_group_name_H-M   'P 1'
#
loop_
_entity.id
_entity.type
_entity.pdbx_description
1 polymer ?
#
loop_
_entity_poly.entity_id
_entity_poly.type
_entity_poly.pdbx_seq_one_letter_code
_entity_poly.pdbx_strand_id
1 'polypeptide(L)'
;MILNIKMNEIQELATNGKAYAEGRQFFADGHIREMIFDTASNQYQARIYDPEKGDEYTTITVNKQGRPIHASCSCSDFKQFVGCCSHLVASMLLAEDTEIRPGQKKNLDP
;
A
#
# COMPACT_ATOMS: atom_id res chain seq x y z
N MET A 1 -3.43 4.06 13.42
CA MET A 1 -2.54 2.89 13.51
C MET A 1 -1.43 3.08 12.49
N ILE A 2 -0.21 2.71 12.84
CA ILE A 2 0.95 2.70 11.94
C ILE A 2 1.20 1.24 11.55
N LEU A 3 1.57 1.00 10.30
CA LEU A 3 1.96 -0.32 9.84
C LEU A 3 3.30 -0.72 10.46
N ASN A 4 3.34 -1.84 11.16
CA ASN A 4 4.55 -2.33 11.80
C ASN A 4 5.38 -3.13 10.79
N ILE A 5 6.09 -2.44 9.91
CA ILE A 5 7.01 -3.03 8.93
C ILE A 5 8.20 -2.09 8.72
N LYS A 6 9.37 -2.64 8.39
CA LYS A 6 10.56 -1.85 8.07
C LYS A 6 10.72 -1.68 6.56
N MET A 7 11.39 -0.60 6.13
CA MET A 7 11.67 -0.36 4.71
C MET A 7 12.34 -1.52 3.98
N ASN A 8 13.29 -2.23 4.62
CA ASN A 8 13.97 -3.37 4.02
C ASN A 8 13.02 -4.57 3.86
N GLU A 9 12.09 -4.78 4.81
CA GLU A 9 11.05 -5.81 4.69
C GLU A 9 10.11 -5.48 3.52
N ILE A 10 9.73 -4.21 3.33
CA ILE A 10 8.92 -3.77 2.16
C ILE A 10 9.66 -4.07 0.85
N GLN A 11 10.98 -3.82 0.80
CA GLN A 11 11.80 -4.11 -0.36
C GLN A 11 11.87 -5.62 -0.69
N GLU A 12 11.99 -6.47 0.33
CA GLU A 12 12.00 -7.93 0.18
C GLU A 12 10.63 -8.48 -0.26
N LEU A 13 9.53 -7.83 0.12
CA LEU A 13 8.18 -8.22 -0.29
C LEU A 13 7.84 -7.83 -1.72
N ALA A 14 8.55 -6.86 -2.31
CA ALA A 14 8.31 -6.44 -3.69
C ALA A 14 8.63 -7.58 -4.67
N THR A 15 7.83 -7.73 -5.73
CA THR A 15 8.04 -8.76 -6.75
C THR A 15 9.44 -8.70 -7.36
N ASN A 16 10.00 -7.50 -7.51
CA ASN A 16 11.36 -7.27 -7.99
C ASN A 16 11.80 -5.83 -7.65
N GLY A 17 13.06 -5.53 -7.94
CA GLY A 17 13.64 -4.19 -7.69
C GLY A 17 12.95 -3.05 -8.46
N LYS A 18 12.40 -3.34 -9.65
CA LYS A 18 11.65 -2.34 -10.43
C LYS A 18 10.34 -1.98 -9.72
N ALA A 19 9.57 -2.97 -9.28
CA ALA A 19 8.33 -2.74 -8.52
C ALA A 19 8.58 -1.94 -7.24
N TYR A 20 9.68 -2.20 -6.54
CA TYR A 20 10.07 -1.40 -5.37
C TYR A 20 10.39 0.06 -5.75
N ALA A 21 11.19 0.27 -6.79
CA ALA A 21 11.56 1.61 -7.25
C ALA A 21 10.34 2.42 -7.73
N GLU A 22 9.45 1.80 -8.50
CA GLU A 22 8.19 2.43 -8.93
C GLU A 22 7.26 2.72 -7.75
N GLY A 23 7.14 1.80 -6.79
CA GLY A 23 6.33 2.03 -5.59
C GLY A 23 6.83 3.20 -4.76
N ARG A 24 8.16 3.39 -4.68
CA ARG A 24 8.77 4.58 -4.08
C ARG A 24 8.39 5.87 -4.82
N GLN A 25 8.32 5.84 -6.15
CA GLN A 25 7.87 6.98 -6.95
C GLN A 25 6.39 7.28 -6.73
N PHE A 26 5.51 6.28 -6.79
CA PHE A 26 4.08 6.44 -6.50
C PHE A 26 3.81 7.08 -5.13
N PHE A 27 4.60 6.69 -4.12
CA PHE A 27 4.56 7.31 -2.80
C PHE A 27 5.06 8.77 -2.82
N ALA A 28 6.24 9.02 -3.37
CA ALA A 28 6.87 10.35 -3.38
C ALA A 28 6.08 11.38 -4.19
N ASP A 29 5.47 10.96 -5.29
CA ASP A 29 4.73 11.83 -6.22
C ASP A 29 3.26 12.01 -5.80
N GLY A 30 2.84 11.47 -4.64
CA GLY A 30 1.50 11.69 -4.10
C GLY A 30 0.37 11.01 -4.89
N HIS A 31 0.64 9.88 -5.55
CA HIS A 31 -0.37 9.16 -6.33
C HIS A 31 -1.39 8.40 -5.47
N ILE A 32 -1.08 8.15 -4.20
CA ILE A 32 -2.03 7.54 -3.26
C ILE A 32 -3.08 8.61 -2.95
N ARG A 33 -4.29 8.44 -3.46
CA ARG A 33 -5.37 9.44 -3.34
C ARG A 33 -6.11 9.34 -2.01
N GLU A 34 -6.25 8.13 -1.51
CA GLU A 34 -6.99 7.84 -0.30
C GLU A 34 -6.38 6.63 0.39
N MET A 35 -6.30 6.68 1.72
CA MET A 35 -6.03 5.52 2.55
C MET A 35 -6.90 5.57 3.81
N ILE A 36 -7.49 4.43 4.15
CA ILE A 36 -8.23 4.21 5.39
C ILE A 36 -7.73 2.96 6.09
N PHE A 37 -7.85 2.95 7.41
CA PHE A 37 -7.72 1.73 8.21
C PHE A 37 -9.11 1.30 8.70
N ASP A 38 -9.58 0.16 8.19
CA ASP A 38 -10.81 -0.49 8.64
C ASP A 38 -10.49 -1.41 9.83
N THR A 39 -10.96 -1.00 11.01
CA THR A 39 -10.78 -1.75 12.26
C THR A 39 -11.62 -3.02 12.32
N ALA A 40 -12.72 -3.13 11.57
CA ALA A 40 -13.56 -4.32 11.59
C ALA A 40 -12.84 -5.49 10.91
N SER A 41 -12.16 -5.22 9.80
CA SER A 41 -11.40 -6.22 9.04
C SER A 41 -9.89 -6.23 9.35
N ASN A 42 -9.38 -5.27 10.13
CA ASN A 42 -7.95 -5.00 10.34
C ASN A 42 -7.19 -4.82 9.02
N GLN A 43 -7.71 -3.96 8.15
CA GLN A 43 -7.15 -3.74 6.82
C GLN A 43 -6.85 -2.27 6.57
N TYR A 44 -5.68 -2.01 5.99
CA TYR A 44 -5.47 -0.78 5.24
C TYR A 44 -6.09 -0.97 3.85
N GLN A 45 -6.90 -0.01 3.44
CA GLN A 45 -7.48 0.05 2.10
C GLN A 45 -7.05 1.36 1.47
N ALA A 46 -6.48 1.30 0.26
CA ALA A 46 -6.01 2.50 -0.42
C ALA A 46 -6.41 2.52 -1.89
N ARG A 47 -6.69 3.73 -2.38
CA ARG A 47 -6.92 4.05 -3.79
C ARG A 47 -5.73 4.82 -4.31
N ILE A 48 -5.15 4.32 -5.40
CA ILE A 48 -3.93 4.86 -6.01
C ILE A 48 -4.24 5.19 -7.46
N TYR A 49 -3.87 6.39 -7.89
CA TYR A 49 -4.02 6.79 -9.28
C TYR A 49 -2.76 6.42 -10.07
N ASP A 50 -2.88 5.43 -10.95
CA ASP A 50 -1.88 5.04 -11.93
C ASP A 50 -2.13 5.78 -13.25
N PRO A 51 -1.19 6.59 -13.76
CA PRO A 51 -1.37 7.32 -15.02
C PRO A 51 -1.66 6.43 -16.23
N GLU A 52 -1.18 5.19 -16.23
CA GLU A 52 -1.33 4.27 -17.35
C GLU A 52 -2.59 3.40 -17.21
N LYS A 53 -3.00 3.08 -15.98
CA LYS A 53 -4.05 2.09 -15.69
C LYS A 53 -5.33 2.68 -15.05
N GLY A 54 -5.27 3.92 -14.56
CA GLY A 54 -6.35 4.57 -13.82
C GLY A 54 -6.30 4.26 -12.32
N ASP A 55 -7.46 4.25 -11.66
CA ASP A 55 -7.54 3.97 -10.23
C ASP A 55 -7.30 2.47 -9.94
N GLU A 56 -6.33 2.20 -9.09
CA GLU A 56 -6.01 0.88 -8.56
C GLU A 56 -6.28 0.84 -7.05
N TYR A 57 -6.74 -0.31 -6.57
CA TYR A 57 -7.15 -0.53 -5.19
C TYR A 57 -6.26 -1.57 -4.54
N THR A 58 -5.78 -1.25 -3.34
CA THR A 58 -4.95 -2.15 -2.54
C THR A 58 -5.61 -2.43 -1.20
N THR A 59 -5.40 -3.65 -0.71
CA THR A 59 -5.73 -4.03 0.66
C THR A 59 -4.52 -4.67 1.34
N ILE A 60 -4.26 -4.29 2.59
CA ILE A 60 -3.20 -4.87 3.42
C ILE A 60 -3.83 -5.27 4.76
N THR A 61 -4.00 -6.57 4.97
CA THR A 61 -4.50 -7.12 6.23
C THR A 61 -3.36 -7.23 7.22
N VAL A 62 -3.60 -6.78 8.46
CA VAL A 62 -2.62 -6.85 9.55
C VAL A 62 -3.10 -7.71 10.70
N ASN A 63 -2.14 -8.27 11.44
CA ASN A 63 -2.44 -8.92 12.71
C ASN A 63 -2.59 -7.89 13.85
N LYS A 64 -2.82 -8.38 15.08
CA LYS A 64 -3.00 -7.54 16.28
C LYS A 64 -1.79 -6.65 16.63
N GLN A 65 -0.62 -6.93 16.08
CA GLN A 65 0.63 -6.16 16.28
C GLN A 65 0.87 -5.15 15.13
N GLY A 66 -0.09 -4.99 14.21
CA GLY A 66 0.03 -4.13 13.04
C GLY A 66 0.96 -4.69 11.95
N ARG A 67 1.36 -5.96 12.04
CA ARG A 67 2.23 -6.62 11.06
C ARG A 67 1.41 -7.09 9.85
N PRO A 68 1.83 -6.81 8.60
CA PRO A 68 1.18 -7.36 7.41
C PRO A 68 1.17 -8.89 7.43
N ILE A 69 0.01 -9.48 7.12
CA ILE A 69 -0.15 -10.94 6.98
C ILE A 69 -0.75 -11.34 5.63
N HIS A 70 -1.44 -10.41 4.97
CA HIS A 70 -1.97 -10.62 3.62
C HIS A 70 -2.03 -9.28 2.89
N ALA A 71 -1.87 -9.32 1.57
CA ALA A 71 -1.92 -8.16 0.71
C ALA A 71 -2.61 -8.53 -0.60
N SER A 72 -3.35 -7.57 -1.17
CA SER A 72 -4.00 -7.72 -2.46
C SER A 72 -4.00 -6.40 -3.22
N CYS A 73 -3.97 -6.49 -4.55
CA CYS A 73 -4.10 -5.35 -5.45
C CYS A 73 -5.02 -5.71 -6.62
N SER A 74 -5.80 -4.75 -7.11
CA SER A 74 -6.61 -4.93 -8.33
C SER A 74 -5.79 -5.03 -9.62
N CYS A 75 -4.53 -4.58 -9.60
CA CYS A 75 -3.72 -4.42 -10.79
C CYS A 75 -3.35 -5.76 -11.45
N SER A 76 -3.03 -5.70 -12.75
CA SER A 76 -2.63 -6.86 -13.55
C SER A 76 -1.39 -7.57 -12.98
N ASP A 77 -0.43 -6.80 -12.49
CA ASP A 77 0.91 -7.29 -12.20
C ASP A 77 0.89 -8.16 -10.94
N PHE A 78 0.09 -7.77 -9.94
CA PHE A 78 -0.13 -8.59 -8.74
C PHE A 78 -0.77 -9.95 -9.05
N LYS A 79 -1.60 -10.04 -10.11
CA LYS A 79 -2.22 -11.32 -10.53
C LYS A 79 -1.24 -12.22 -11.29
N GLN A 80 -0.18 -11.66 -11.85
CA GLN A 80 0.74 -12.37 -12.75
C GLN A 80 2.05 -12.78 -12.07
N PHE A 81 2.46 -12.07 -11.02
CA PHE A 81 3.76 -12.28 -10.40
C PHE A 81 3.65 -12.55 -8.90
N VAL A 82 4.61 -13.31 -8.37
CA VAL A 82 4.74 -13.53 -6.92
C VAL A 82 5.35 -12.29 -6.28
N GLY A 83 4.76 -11.81 -5.18
CA GLY A 83 5.21 -10.63 -4.44
C GLY A 83 4.30 -9.41 -4.60
N CYS A 84 4.69 -8.31 -3.97
CA CYS A 84 3.95 -7.05 -4.00
C CYS A 84 4.29 -6.23 -5.25
N CYS A 85 3.25 -5.75 -5.94
CA CYS A 85 3.38 -4.77 -7.01
C CYS A 85 3.81 -3.40 -6.46
N SER A 86 4.12 -2.47 -7.36
CA SER A 86 4.47 -1.08 -7.02
C SER A 86 3.37 -0.36 -6.23
N HIS A 87 2.10 -0.62 -6.52
CA HIS A 87 0.96 -0.06 -5.77
C HIS A 87 0.95 -0.51 -4.31
N LEU A 88 1.19 -1.81 -4.05
CA LEU A 88 1.27 -2.34 -2.69
C LEU A 88 2.48 -1.80 -1.93
N VAL A 89 3.62 -1.68 -2.61
CA VAL A 89 4.81 -1.03 -2.03
C VAL A 89 4.50 0.41 -1.62
N ALA A 90 3.87 1.20 -2.50
CA ALA A 90 3.49 2.58 -2.21
C ALA A 90 2.54 2.66 -0.99
N SER A 91 1.53 1.80 -0.94
CA SER A 91 0.62 1.70 0.21
C SER A 91 1.33 1.32 1.51
N MET A 92 2.26 0.37 1.48
CA MET A 92 3.01 -0.01 2.67
C MET A 92 3.89 1.13 3.18
N LEU A 93 4.55 1.87 2.26
CA LEU A 93 5.38 3.02 2.62
C LEU A 93 4.56 4.12 3.29
N LEU A 94 3.40 4.47 2.74
CA LEU A 94 2.53 5.46 3.36
C LEU A 94 2.01 5.01 4.73
N ALA A 95 1.59 3.75 4.85
CA ALA A 95 1.05 3.23 6.11
C ALA A 95 2.13 3.07 7.20
N GLU A 96 3.40 2.93 6.81
CA GLU A 96 4.57 2.89 7.69
C GLU A 96 4.99 4.29 8.14
N ASP A 97 4.96 5.27 7.24
CA ASP A 97 5.35 6.67 7.50
C ASP A 97 4.27 7.48 8.26
N THR A 98 2.99 7.11 8.11
CA THR A 98 1.86 7.90 8.62
C THR A 98 0.92 7.10 9.52
N GLU A 99 0.53 7.70 10.66
CA GLU A 99 -0.59 7.18 11.45
C GLU A 99 -1.93 7.40 10.72
N ILE A 100 -2.57 6.31 10.29
CA ILE A 100 -3.92 6.36 9.71
C ILE A 100 -4.94 6.15 10.83
N ARG A 101 -5.74 7.18 11.12
CA ARG A 101 -6.78 7.11 12.17
C ARG A 101 -7.97 6.26 11.69
N PRO A 102 -8.50 5.36 12.54
CA PRO A 102 -9.68 4.55 12.20
C PRO A 102 -10.84 5.41 11.68
N GLY A 103 -11.41 5.04 10.53
CA GLY A 103 -12.58 5.70 9.95
C GLY A 103 -12.37 7.12 9.40
N GLN A 104 -11.15 7.68 9.45
CA GLN A 104 -10.84 8.92 8.74
C GLN A 104 -10.28 8.61 7.35
N LYS A 105 -10.99 9.08 6.32
CA LYS A 105 -10.46 9.19 4.96
C LYS A 105 -9.35 10.24 4.99
N LYS A 106 -8.09 9.83 4.86
CA LYS A 106 -7.02 10.78 4.55
C LYS A 106 -7.08 11.00 3.04
N ASN A 107 -7.80 12.04 2.63
CA ASN A 107 -7.63 12.60 1.30
C ASN A 107 -6.22 13.17 1.27
N LEU A 108 -5.36 12.56 0.46
CA LEU A 108 -4.08 13.11 0.14
C LEU A 108 -4.33 13.96 -1.11
N ASP A 109 -4.70 15.23 -0.89
CA ASP A 109 -4.74 16.19 -1.99
C ASP A 109 -3.33 16.23 -2.64
N PRO A 110 -3.24 16.23 -3.98
CA PRO A 110 -1.97 16.39 -4.69
C PRO A 110 -1.29 17.72 -4.40
#